data_AF-A0AAU3NYB3-F1
#
_entry.id   AF-A0AAU3NYB3-F1
#
_cell.length_a   1.000
_cell.length_b   1.000
_cell.length_c   1.000
_cell.angle_alpha   90.00
_cell.angle_beta   90.00
_cell.angle_gamma   90.00
#
_symmetry.space_group_name_H-M   'P 1'
#
loop_
_entity.id
_entity.type
_entity.pdbx_description
1 polymer ?
#
loop_
_entity_poly.entity_id
_entity_poly.type
_entity_poly.pdbx_seq_one_letter_code
_entity_poly.pdbx_strand_id
1 'polypeptide(L)' 'MYITLGSSAGTALLEVPVQDIKPFLQNTEALVPRGTESGRIDWDTELAFLPSQD' A
#
# COMPACT_ATOMS: atom_id res chain seq x y z
N MET A 1 -1.92 -16.01 8.61
CA MET A 1 -1.35 -14.67 8.88
C MET A 1 -2.36 -13.89 9.67
N TYR A 2 -1.94 -13.01 10.58
CA TYR A 2 -2.85 -12.18 11.35
C TYR A 2 -2.63 -10.71 11.01
N ILE A 3 -3.71 -9.95 10.86
CA ILE A 3 -3.69 -8.50 10.62
C ILE A 3 -4.49 -7.82 11.73
N THR A 4 -3.89 -6.84 12.40
CA THR A 4 -4.57 -6.02 13.40
C THR A 4 -4.89 -4.65 12.84
N LEU A 5 -6.16 -4.25 12.90
CA LEU A 5 -6.61 -2.92 12.49
C LEU A 5 -6.98 -2.12 13.75
N GLY A 6 -6.18 -1.10 14.05
CA GLY A 6 -6.40 -0.21 15.19
C GLY A 6 -7.13 1.07 14.78
N SER A 7 -8.05 1.52 15.63
CA SER A 7 -8.74 2.81 15.51
C SER A 7 -9.00 3.40 16.90
N SER A 8 -9.51 4.63 16.96
CA SER A 8 -9.98 5.24 18.22
C SER A 8 -11.10 4.45 18.89
N ALA A 9 -11.85 3.65 18.13
CA ALA A 9 -12.90 2.77 18.64
C ALA A 9 -12.38 1.42 19.17
N GLY A 10 -11.08 1.13 19.02
CA GLY A 10 -10.46 -0.12 19.45
C GLY A 10 -9.74 -0.87 18.32
N THR A 11 -9.45 -2.15 18.54
CA THR A 11 -8.66 -2.99 17.64
C THR A 11 -9.43 -4.21 17.18
N ALA A 12 -9.44 -4.46 15.87
CA ALA A 12 -9.94 -5.69 15.27
C ALA A 12 -8.77 -6.60 14.85
N LEU A 13 -8.92 -7.91 15.06
CA LEU A 13 -7.96 -8.94 14.63
C LEU A 13 -8.58 -9.76 13.50
N LEU A 14 -7.89 -9.85 12.37
CA LEU A 14 -8.28 -10.65 11.21
C LEU A 14 -7.31 -11.81 11.02
N GLU A 15 -7.84 -13.03 10.92
CA GLU A 15 -7.09 -14.19 10.45
C GLU A 15 -7.24 -14.30 8.93
N VAL A 16 -6.12 -14.38 8.23
CA VAL A 16 -6.10 -14.40 6.75
C VAL A 16 -5.32 -15.60 6.23
N PRO A 17 -5.87 -16.34 5.24
CA PRO A 17 -5.22 -17.50 4.66
C PRO A 17 -3.98 -17.10 3.85
N VAL A 18 -2.83 -17.65 4.25
CA VAL A 18 -1.53 -17.33 3.63
C VAL A 18 -1.46 -17.79 2.17
N GLN A 19 -2.18 -18.88 1.85
CA GLN A 19 -2.20 -19.47 0.51
C GLN A 19 -2.73 -18.52 -0.57
N ASP A 20 -3.62 -17.58 -0.21
CA ASP A 20 -4.23 -16.66 -1.16
C ASP A 20 -3.47 -15.32 -1.22
N ILE A 21 -2.84 -14.91 -0.12
CA ILE A 21 -2.03 -13.67 -0.05
C ILE A 21 -0.77 -13.79 -0.92
N LYS A 22 -0.08 -14.93 -0.89
CA LYS A 22 1.20 -15.07 -1.57
C LYS A 22 1.09 -14.90 -3.09
N PRO A 23 0.17 -15.58 -3.81
CA PRO A 23 -0.04 -15.35 -5.23
C PRO A 23 -0.48 -13.91 -5.53
N PHE A 24 -1.31 -13.32 -4.67
CA PHE A 24 -1.74 -11.93 -4.81
C PHE A 24 -0.53 -10.96 -4.81
N LEU A 25 0.38 -11.09 -3.84
CA LEU A 25 1.59 -10.26 -3.77
C LEU A 25 2.53 -10.49 -4.95
N GLN A 26 2.68 -11.73 -5.40
CA GLN A 26 3.49 -12.06 -6.58
C GLN A 26 2.94 -11.40 -7.85
N ASN A 27 1.61 -11.38 -8.02
CA ASN A 27 0.98 -10.71 -9.15
C ASN A 27 1.20 -9.19 -9.09
N THR A 28 1.12 -8.57 -7.91
CA THR A 28 1.42 -7.13 -7.78
C THR A 28 2.88 -6.82 -8.07
N GLU A 29 3.81 -7.66 -7.60
CA GLU A 29 5.25 -7.47 -7.83
C GLU A 29 5.64 -7.67 -9.30
N ALA A 30 4.93 -8.54 -10.03
CA ALA A 30 5.11 -8.68 -11.48
C ALA A 30 4.70 -7.41 -12.25
N LEU A 31 3.70 -6.67 -11.75
CA LEU A 31 3.25 -5.41 -12.36
C LEU A 31 4.10 -4.21 -11.92
N VAL A 32 4.52 -4.19 -10.67
CA VAL A 32 5.37 -3.14 -10.09
C VAL A 32 6.45 -3.83 -9.26
N PRO A 33 7.62 -4.08 -9.85
CA PRO A 33 8.74 -4.66 -9.13
C PRO A 33 9.09 -3.83 -7.90
N ARG A 34 9.46 -4.51 -6.81
CA ARG A 34 9.90 -3.82 -5.59
C ARG A 34 11.05 -2.86 -5.88
N GLY A 35 10.95 -1.65 -5.35
CA GLY A 35 11.89 -0.56 -5.58
C GLY A 35 11.58 0.29 -6.82
N THR A 36 10.55 -0.05 -7.60
CA THR A 36 10.12 0.72 -8.79
C THR A 36 8.78 1.43 -8.60
N GLU A 37 8.23 1.38 -7.38
CA GLU A 37 6.92 1.94 -7.06
C GLU A 37 6.84 3.43 -7.36
N SER A 38 7.92 4.18 -7.08
CA SER A 38 7.99 5.62 -7.36
C SER A 38 7.84 5.95 -8.84
N GLY A 39 8.22 5.04 -9.75
CA GLY A 39 8.07 5.23 -11.19
C GLY A 39 6.61 5.17 -11.67
N ARG A 40 5.67 4.79 -10.80
CA ARG A 40 4.22 4.85 -11.05
C ARG A 40 3.57 6.15 -10.60
N ILE A 41 4.31 6.99 -9.87
CA ILE A 41 3.82 8.26 -9.34
C ILE A 41 4.43 9.38 -10.17
N ASP A 42 3.58 10.18 -10.82
CA ASP A 42 4.01 11.42 -11.45
C ASP A 42 4.17 12.49 -10.37
N TRP A 43 5.34 12.52 -9.75
CA TRP A 43 5.65 13.45 -8.68
C TRP A 43 5.55 14.91 -9.11
N ASP A 44 5.86 15.23 -10.37
CA ASP A 44 5.77 16.60 -10.85
C ASP A 44 4.30 17.08 -10.87
N THR A 45 3.38 16.20 -11.25
CA THR A 45 1.93 16.46 -11.18
C THR A 45 1.41 16.49 -9.74
N GLU A 46 1.81 15.53 -8.89
CA GLU A 46 1.35 15.47 -7.49
C GLU A 46 1.82 16.68 -6.67
N LEU A 47 3.05 17.14 -6.89
CA LEU A 47 3.61 18.31 -6.20
C LEU A 47 2.97 19.62 -6.66
N ALA A 48 2.45 19.69 -7.90
CA ALA A 48 1.73 20.86 -8.39
C ALA A 48 0.42 21.14 -7.63
N PHE A 49 -0.13 20.14 -6.93
CA PHE A 49 -1.33 20.29 -6.09
C PHE A 49 -1.02 20.73 -4.65
N LEU A 50 0.25 20.85 -4.27
CA LEU A 50 0.60 21.32 -2.93
C LEU A 50 0.46 22.84 -2.83
N PRO A 51 -0.27 23.37 -1.84
CA PRO A 51 -0.32 24.81 -1.61
C PRO A 51 1.08 25.30 -1.21
N SER A 52 1.53 26.37 -1.86
CA SER A 52 2.73 27.11 -1.48
C SER A 52 2.64 27.45 0.01
N GLN A 53 3.67 27.09 0.77
CA GLN A 53 3.80 27.49 2.16
C GLN A 53 4.33 28.94 2.16
N ASP A 54 3.42 29.91 2.24
CA ASP A 54 3.73 31.30 2.63
C ASP A 54 3.54 31.48 4.14
#